data_AF-W7E2Z9-F1
#
_entry.id   AF-W7E2Z9-F1
#
_cell.length_a   1.000
_cell.length_b   1.000
_cell.length_c   1.000
_cell.angle_alpha   90.00
_cell.angle_beta   90.00
_cell.angle_gamma   90.00
#
_symmetry.space_group_name_H-M   'P 1'
#
loop_
_entity.id
_entity.type
_entity.pdbx_description
1 polymer ?
#
loop_
_entity_poly.entity_id
_entity_poly.type
_entity_poly.pdbx_seq_one_letter_code
_entity_poly.pdbx_strand_id
1 'polypeptide(L)' 'MREYVSKNREPNALTLESMRKSERGEDLHTAKDINDLYKQLGI' A
#
# COMPACT_ATOMS: atom_id res chain seq x y z
N MET A 1 -24.41 8.02 0.19
CA MET A 1 -23.29 7.23 0.77
C MET A 1 -23.08 5.86 0.13
N ARG A 2 -24.12 5.12 -0.30
CA ARG A 2 -23.95 3.80 -0.97
C ARG A 2 -23.19 3.85 -2.30
N GLU A 3 -23.19 4.98 -3.02
CA GLU A 3 -22.55 5.11 -4.34
C GLU A 3 -21.02 5.26 -4.29
N TYR A 4 -20.44 5.83 -3.22
CA TYR A 4 -18.99 6.00 -3.09
C TYR A 4 -18.25 4.66 -2.99
N VAL A 5 -18.88 3.67 -2.37
CA VAL A 5 -18.32 2.31 -2.24
C VAL A 5 -18.32 1.59 -3.60
N SER A 6 -19.20 1.97 -4.53
CA SER A 6 -19.26 1.35 -5.86
C SER A 6 -18.15 1.82 -6.80
N LYS A 7 -17.70 3.08 -6.68
CA LYS A 7 -16.61 3.64 -7.50
C LYS A 7 -15.20 3.23 -7.03
N ASN A 8 -15.06 2.87 -5.74
CA ASN A 8 -13.78 2.47 -5.14
C ASN A 8 -13.54 0.95 -5.15
N ARG A 9 -14.32 0.19 -5.93
CA ARG A 9 -14.08 -1.25 -6.09
C ARG A 9 -12.81 -1.55 -6.89
N GLU A 10 -12.50 -0.67 -7.84
CA GLU A 10 -11.29 -0.77 -8.66
C GLU A 10 -10.19 0.10 -8.05
N PRO A 11 -8.97 -0.43 -7.85
CA PRO A 11 -7.83 0.37 -7.46
C PRO A 11 -7.57 1.47 -8.49
N ASN A 12 -7.23 2.67 -8.03
CA ASN A 12 -6.86 3.75 -8.95
C ASN A 12 -5.50 3.44 -9.61
N ALA A 13 -5.13 4.24 -10.62
CA ALA A 13 -3.91 4.03 -11.39
C ALA A 13 -2.64 3.97 -10.51
N LEU A 14 -2.55 4.83 -9.49
CA LEU A 14 -1.41 4.86 -8.57
C LEU A 14 -1.35 3.60 -7.71
N THR A 15 -2.49 3.15 -7.18
CA THR A 15 -2.56 1.90 -6.40
C THR A 15 -2.16 0.69 -7.26
N LEU A 16 -2.64 0.61 -8.51
CA LEU A 16 -2.23 -0.44 -9.45
C LEU A 16 -0.73 -0.42 -9.73
N GLU A 17 -0.13 0.76 -9.88
CA GLU A 17 1.30 0.90 -10.08
C GLU A 17 2.10 0.42 -8.86
N SER A 18 1.70 0.82 -7.65
CA SER A 18 2.32 0.36 -6.41
C SER A 18 2.26 -1.16 -6.27
N MET A 19 1.11 -1.79 -6.57
CA MET A 19 0.97 -3.25 -6.54
C MET A 19 1.94 -3.93 -7.52
N ARG A 20 2.02 -3.44 -8.77
CA ARG A 20 2.95 -3.97 -9.78
C ARG A 20 4.41 -3.79 -9.40
N LYS A 21 4.78 -2.69 -8.73
CA LYS A 21 6.14 -2.46 -8.22
C LYS A 21 6.50 -3.50 -7.16
N SER A 22 5.63 -3.69 -6.18
CA SER A 22 5.81 -4.70 -5.13
C SER A 22 5.92 -6.13 -5.70
N GLU A 23 5.10 -6.49 -6.70
CA GLU A 23 5.18 -7.79 -7.39
C GLU A 23 6.53 -8.04 -8.07
N ARG A 24 7.19 -6.98 -8.57
CA ARG A 24 8.54 -7.06 -9.16
C ARG A 24 9.66 -7.00 -8.13
N GLY A 25 9.35 -6.87 -6.84
CA GLY A 25 10.33 -6.66 -5.78
C GLY A 25 10.86 -5.24 -5.68
N GLU A 26 10.22 -4.28 -6.35
CA GLU A 26 10.58 -2.86 -6.29
C GLU A 26 9.89 -2.19 -5.11
N ASP A 27 10.58 -1.23 -4.48
CA ASP A 27 10.07 -0.44 -3.36
C ASP A 27 9.53 -1.28 -2.19
N LEU A 28 10.19 -2.42 -1.94
CA LEU A 28 9.91 -3.27 -0.78
C LEU A 28 10.77 -2.85 0.40
N HIS A 29 10.11 -2.59 1.52
CA HIS A 29 10.74 -2.29 2.81
C HIS A 29 10.41 -3.42 3.78
N THR A 30 11.38 -3.79 4.61
CA THR A 30 11.20 -4.82 5.64
C THR A 30 11.46 -4.25 7.02
N ALA A 31 10.71 -4.74 7.99
CA ALA A 31 10.87 -4.43 9.40
C ALA A 31 11.09 -5.73 10.17
N LYS A 32 11.93 -5.68 11.20
CA LYS A 32 12.20 -6.84 12.05
C LYS A 32 10.98 -7.23 12.90
N ASP A 33 10.27 -6.22 13.38
CA ASP A 33 9.11 -6.34 14.27
C ASP A 33 8.22 -5.11 14.16
N ILE A 34 7.12 -5.09 14.92
CA ILE A 34 6.15 -4.00 14.89
C ILE A 34 6.70 -2.68 15.42
N ASN A 35 7.63 -2.70 16.38
CA ASN A 35 8.23 -1.48 16.91
C ASN A 35 9.19 -0.87 15.89
N ASP A 36 9.94 -1.70 15.17
CA ASP A 36 10.79 -1.28 14.05
C ASP A 36 9.95 -0.70 12.90
N LEU A 37 8.81 -1.32 12.57
CA LEU A 37 7.87 -0.81 11.57
C LEU A 37 7.38 0.61 11.93
N TYR A 38 6.94 0.84 13.18
CA TYR A 38 6.47 2.16 13.60
C TYR A 38 7.57 3.23 13.53
N LYS A 39 8.79 2.89 13.95
CA LYS A 39 9.94 3.77 13.81
C LYS A 39 10.23 4.15 12.36
N GLN A 40 10.17 3.18 11.43
CA GLN A 40 10.37 3.43 10.01
C GLN A 40 9.26 4.29 9.40
N LEU A 41 8.02 4.12 9.86
CA LEU A 41 6.86 4.92 9.44
C LEU A 41 6.80 6.31 10.09
N GLY A 42 7.58 6.55 11.15
CA GLY A 42 7.59 7.82 11.88
C GLY A 42 6.32 8.09 12.69
N ILE A 43 5.63 7.02 13.11
CA ILE A 43 4.40 7.06 13.93
C ILE A 43 4.58 6.38 15.29
#